data_AF-A0A9E3B9Q9-F1
#
_entry.id   AF-A0A9E3B9Q9-F1
#
_cell.length_a   1.000
_cell.length_b   1.000
_cell.length_c   1.000
_cell.angle_alpha   90.00
_cell.angle_beta   90.00
_cell.angle_gamma   90.00
#
_symmetry.space_group_name_H-M   'P 1'
#
loop_
_entity.id
_entity.type
_entity.pdbx_description
1 polymer ?
#
loop_
_entity_poly.entity_id
_entity_poly.type
_entity_poly.pdbx_seq_one_letter_code
_entity_poly.pdbx_strand_id
1 'polypeptide(L)'
;AQLEYRLPRLTGQGTELSRQAGGARGSGGSGIGGSAGGAIGVRGPGETRLEIDRRRIRSRISTLKEEIEEVRTQRQIHRQQRAAQAIPVVAVVGYTNAGKSTLFNALAEADVLAENKLFATLDPVTRHIVLPGNQEVLVTDTVGFIQKLPTKLIAAFRATLEEVVDADMLLEVVDTSHENAIEQSETVNEILGELEATDKPRVTALNKIDLLDDPDELDLSLYPNSVPVSALQKEGLGALREKIAEVLASSMEAVQILLPFTRGDLVELFHRRGYVDSEEHAAEGTFIVGRIPRSLYGYYIPYLEMRAPDVRTKITQ
;
A
#
# COMPACT_ATOMS: atom_id res chain seq x y z
N ALA A 1 18.70 5.80 0.83
CA ALA A 1 19.12 5.63 -0.59
C ALA A 1 20.43 6.35 -0.98
N GLN A 2 20.44 7.61 -1.46
CA GLN A 2 21.67 8.25 -1.99
C GLN A 2 22.82 8.41 -0.98
N LEU A 3 22.51 8.73 0.29
CA LEU A 3 23.52 8.90 1.34
C LEU A 3 24.10 7.56 1.81
N GLU A 4 23.28 6.52 1.92
CA GLU A 4 23.71 5.15 2.26
C GLU A 4 24.59 4.55 1.15
N TYR A 5 24.29 4.86 -0.12
CA TYR A 5 25.11 4.45 -1.26
C TYR A 5 26.50 5.10 -1.30
N ARG A 6 26.64 6.33 -0.76
CA ARG A 6 27.92 7.06 -0.71
C ARG A 6 28.82 6.63 0.45
N LEU A 7 28.25 6.11 1.54
CA LEU A 7 28.98 5.78 2.76
C LEU A 7 30.12 4.74 2.57
N PRO A 8 29.94 3.63 1.82
CA PRO A 8 31.00 2.64 1.60
C PRO A 8 32.07 3.13 0.61
N ARG A 9 31.74 4.09 -0.26
CA ARG A 9 32.65 4.59 -1.31
C ARG A 9 33.62 5.66 -0.80
N LEU A 10 33.26 6.36 0.28
CA LEU A 10 34.18 7.27 0.99
C LEU A 10 35.32 6.53 1.69
N THR A 11 35.11 5.26 2.06
CA THR A 11 36.14 4.41 2.69
C THR A 11 37.30 4.09 1.75
N GLY A 12 37.10 4.09 0.43
CA GLY A 12 38.13 3.80 -0.57
C GLY A 12 38.96 5.00 -1.02
N GLN A 13 38.49 6.24 -0.79
CA GLN A 13 39.17 7.48 -1.21
C GLN A 13 40.16 8.03 -0.17
N GLY A 14 40.28 7.37 0.98
CA GLY A 14 41.14 7.86 2.07
C GLY A 14 42.64 7.85 1.76
N THR A 15 43.07 6.99 0.82
CA THR A 15 44.46 6.90 0.38
C THR A 15 44.88 8.04 -0.55
N GLU A 16 43.95 8.64 -1.31
CA GLU A 16 44.23 9.76 -2.22
C GLU A 16 44.17 11.11 -1.50
N LEU A 17 43.15 11.32 -0.66
CA LEU A 17 42.98 12.57 0.10
C LEU A 17 44.05 12.76 1.20
N SER A 18 44.55 11.67 1.79
CA SER A 18 45.64 11.72 2.78
C SER A 18 47.01 11.97 2.15
N ARG A 19 47.20 11.67 0.86
CA ARG A 19 48.46 11.94 0.14
C ARG A 19 48.57 13.39 -0.32
N GLN A 20 47.45 14.02 -0.69
CA GLN A 20 47.45 15.40 -1.19
C GLN A 20 47.74 16.45 -0.08
N ALA A 21 47.60 16.11 1.20
CA ALA A 21 48.01 16.96 2.31
C ALA A 21 49.52 16.91 2.63
N GLY A 22 50.29 16.03 1.98
CA GLY A 22 51.69 15.76 2.32
C GLY A 22 52.75 16.17 1.28
N GLY A 23 52.40 16.84 0.18
CA GLY A 23 53.33 16.99 -0.95
C GLY A 23 53.18 18.27 -1.75
N ALA A 24 53.52 19.41 -1.16
CA ALA A 24 53.86 20.62 -1.92
C ALA A 24 55.17 21.21 -1.36
N ARG A 25 56.30 20.68 -1.82
CA ARG A 25 57.59 21.39 -1.77
C ARG A 25 58.02 21.67 -3.20
N GLY A 26 58.08 22.96 -3.49
CA GLY A 26 58.42 23.51 -4.79
C GLY A 26 59.83 23.15 -5.23
N SER A 27 59.96 23.14 -6.55
CA SER A 27 61.17 23.44 -7.31
C SER A 27 61.99 24.56 -6.67
N GLY A 28 63.29 24.32 -6.46
CA GLY A 28 64.30 25.37 -6.31
C GLY A 28 65.33 25.13 -5.20
N GLY A 29 66.59 24.89 -5.60
CA GLY A 29 67.76 25.32 -4.82
C GLY A 29 68.66 24.22 -4.26
N SER A 30 69.78 24.00 -4.94
CA SER A 30 71.01 23.43 -4.38
C SER A 30 71.45 24.17 -3.12
N GLY A 31 71.84 23.43 -2.08
CA GLY A 31 72.47 24.00 -0.89
C GLY A 31 72.89 22.93 0.11
N ILE A 32 74.20 22.75 0.25
CA ILE A 32 74.88 21.86 1.20
C ILE A 32 74.75 22.43 2.63
N GLY A 33 74.53 21.57 3.62
CA GLY A 33 75.03 21.80 4.99
C GLY A 33 74.01 21.69 6.14
N GLY A 34 74.19 20.65 6.97
CA GLY A 34 74.25 20.82 8.43
C GLY A 34 72.97 20.91 9.26
N SER A 35 72.89 19.98 10.21
CA SER A 35 72.21 20.05 11.52
C SER A 35 70.75 19.59 11.61
N ALA A 36 70.57 18.62 12.52
CA ALA A 36 69.31 18.10 13.00
C ALA A 36 68.50 19.18 13.72
N GLY A 37 67.21 19.27 13.44
CA GLY A 37 66.33 20.21 14.13
C GLY A 37 64.89 20.20 13.61
N GLY A 38 64.10 19.24 14.10
CA GLY A 38 62.66 19.44 14.33
C GLY A 38 61.77 19.68 13.12
N ALA A 39 61.47 18.63 12.35
CA ALA A 39 60.17 18.56 11.67
C ALA A 39 59.09 18.34 12.74
N ILE A 40 58.59 19.42 13.34
CA ILE A 40 57.45 19.41 14.25
C ILE A 40 56.21 19.07 13.43
N GLY A 41 55.99 17.77 13.24
CA GLY A 41 54.70 17.23 12.85
C GLY A 41 53.75 17.42 14.02
N VAL A 42 52.89 18.43 13.91
CA VAL A 42 51.81 18.73 14.86
C VAL A 42 50.82 17.56 14.83
N ARG A 43 51.10 16.50 15.59
CA ARG A 43 50.15 15.45 15.94
C ARG A 43 49.16 16.02 16.96
N GLY A 44 48.28 16.91 16.49
CA GLY A 44 46.99 17.07 17.13
C GLY A 44 46.14 15.82 16.86
N PRO A 45 45.21 15.43 17.74
CA PRO A 45 44.24 14.37 17.47
C PRO A 45 43.26 14.88 16.41
N GLY A 46 43.73 14.94 15.16
CA GLY A 46 42.97 15.37 14.02
C GLY A 46 42.07 14.23 13.60
N GLU A 47 40.83 14.24 14.07
CA GLU A 47 39.73 13.50 13.47
C GLU A 47 39.87 13.70 11.95
N THR A 48 40.15 12.61 11.22
CA THR A 48 40.48 12.71 9.80
C THR A 48 39.30 13.35 9.08
N ARG A 49 39.51 14.18 8.05
CA ARG A 49 38.41 14.81 7.28
C ARG A 49 37.34 13.79 6.85
N LEU A 50 37.77 12.56 6.57
CA LEU A 50 36.93 11.41 6.24
C LEU A 50 36.04 10.96 7.40
N GLU A 51 36.56 10.98 8.62
CA GLU A 51 35.83 10.64 9.84
C GLU A 51 34.78 11.70 10.17
N ILE A 52 35.12 12.98 10.04
CA ILE A 52 34.17 14.11 10.16
C ILE A 52 33.06 14.01 9.11
N ASP A 53 33.40 13.77 7.83
CA ASP A 53 32.41 13.62 6.77
C ASP A 53 31.52 12.38 6.99
N ARG A 54 32.11 11.26 7.44
CA ARG A 54 31.36 10.04 7.75
C ARG A 54 30.40 10.26 8.93
N ARG A 55 30.83 11.01 9.95
CA ARG A 55 29.98 11.40 11.08
C ARG A 55 28.85 12.30 10.63
N ARG A 56 29.13 13.31 9.79
CA ARG A 56 28.12 14.21 9.22
C ARG A 56 27.09 13.47 8.37
N ILE A 57 27.51 12.53 7.52
CA ILE A 57 26.59 11.71 6.72
C ILE A 57 25.75 10.79 7.61
N ARG A 58 26.35 10.14 8.62
CA ARG A 58 25.60 9.31 9.58
C ARG A 58 24.57 10.11 10.36
N SER A 59 24.94 11.29 10.87
CA SER A 59 24.00 12.19 11.53
C SER A 59 22.87 12.60 10.58
N ARG A 60 23.18 12.94 9.32
CA ARG A 60 22.15 13.25 8.32
C ARG A 60 21.23 12.08 8.03
N ILE A 61 21.76 10.85 7.98
CA ILE A 61 20.94 9.62 7.83
C ILE A 61 20.04 9.43 9.04
N SER A 62 20.53 9.65 10.27
CA SER A 62 19.71 9.56 11.50
C SER A 62 18.55 10.55 11.45
N THR A 63 18.84 11.82 11.18
CA THR A 63 17.82 12.88 11.07
C THR A 63 16.79 12.54 9.99
N LEU A 64 17.23 12.09 8.81
CA LEU A 64 16.30 11.69 7.75
C LEU A 64 15.45 10.46 8.12
N LYS A 65 15.99 9.51 8.89
CA LYS A 65 15.21 8.35 9.39
C LYS A 65 14.17 8.80 10.41
N GLU A 66 14.53 9.70 11.32
CA GLU A 66 13.60 10.29 12.28
C GLU A 66 12.48 11.07 11.57
N GLU A 67 12.82 11.90 10.57
CA GLU A 67 11.85 12.61 9.74
C GLU A 67 10.92 11.64 8.97
N ILE A 68 11.43 10.52 8.45
CA ILE A 68 10.61 9.48 7.79
C ILE A 68 9.64 8.82 8.77
N GLU A 69 10.09 8.45 9.97
CA GLU A 69 9.23 7.85 10.98
C GLU A 69 8.15 8.81 11.48
N GLU A 70 8.46 10.10 11.56
CA GLU A 70 7.47 11.14 11.88
C GLU A 70 6.40 11.24 10.78
N VAL A 71 6.80 11.24 9.50
CA VAL A 71 5.87 11.22 8.36
C VAL A 71 5.01 9.96 8.36
N ARG A 72 5.59 8.78 8.64
CA ARG A 72 4.84 7.52 8.75
C ARG A 72 3.81 7.56 9.87
N THR A 73 4.20 8.08 11.04
CA THR A 73 3.30 8.22 12.19
C THR A 73 2.15 9.18 11.87
N GLN A 74 2.46 10.33 11.25
CA GLN A 74 1.44 11.29 10.80
C GLN A 74 0.48 10.67 9.78
N ARG A 75 0.99 9.91 8.80
CA ARG A 75 0.17 9.15 7.84
C ARG A 75 -0.73 8.14 8.52
N GLN A 76 -0.22 7.40 9.50
CA GLN A 76 -1.01 6.42 10.25
C GLN A 76 -2.12 7.08 11.08
N ILE A 77 -1.84 8.25 11.68
CA ILE A 77 -2.84 9.06 12.39
C ILE A 77 -3.91 9.58 11.42
N HIS A 78 -3.51 10.11 10.26
CA HIS A 78 -4.45 10.56 9.21
C HIS A 78 -5.30 9.40 8.68
N ARG A 79 -4.71 8.21 8.48
CA ARG A 79 -5.42 6.98 8.10
C ARG A 79 -6.45 6.61 9.17
N GLN A 80 -6.07 6.59 10.45
CA GLN A 80 -6.98 6.30 11.56
C GLN A 80 -8.12 7.33 11.67
N GLN A 81 -7.83 8.62 11.46
CA GLN A 81 -8.83 9.68 11.47
C GLN A 81 -9.82 9.57 10.29
N ARG A 82 -9.35 9.17 9.10
CA ARG A 82 -10.23 8.89 7.94
C ARG A 82 -11.04 7.62 8.11
N ALA A 83 -10.39 6.51 8.47
CA ALA A 83 -11.04 5.23 8.75
C ALA A 83 -12.14 5.38 9.82
N ALA A 84 -12.04 6.41 10.67
CA ALA A 84 -13.03 6.65 11.70
C ALA A 84 -14.40 7.19 11.22
N GLN A 85 -14.49 7.80 10.04
CA GLN A 85 -15.74 8.43 9.57
C GLN A 85 -16.01 8.24 8.07
N ALA A 86 -14.99 7.87 7.27
CA ALA A 86 -15.06 7.85 5.82
C ALA A 86 -15.56 6.50 5.27
N ILE A 87 -16.08 6.56 4.05
CA ILE A 87 -16.38 5.36 3.25
C ILE A 87 -15.01 4.76 2.87
N PRO A 88 -14.78 3.45 3.07
CA PRO A 88 -13.51 2.80 2.72
C PRO A 88 -13.14 3.02 1.25
N VAL A 89 -11.86 3.30 1.00
CA VAL A 89 -11.30 3.58 -0.33
C VAL A 89 -10.49 2.39 -0.84
N VAL A 90 -10.80 1.93 -2.05
CA VAL A 90 -10.09 0.86 -2.76
C VAL A 90 -9.38 1.44 -3.97
N ALA A 91 -8.06 1.35 -4.01
CA ALA A 91 -7.28 1.79 -5.17
C ALA A 91 -7.07 0.62 -6.15
N VAL A 92 -7.43 0.83 -7.42
CA VAL A 92 -7.19 -0.15 -8.50
C VAL A 92 -5.77 0.02 -9.00
N VAL A 93 -4.93 -1.00 -8.81
CA VAL A 93 -3.52 -1.01 -9.20
C VAL A 93 -3.23 -2.14 -10.17
N GLY A 94 -2.10 -2.09 -10.86
CA GLY A 94 -1.77 -3.10 -11.87
C GLY A 94 -1.07 -2.52 -13.08
N TYR A 95 -0.61 -3.40 -13.94
CA TYR A 95 0.16 -3.04 -15.12
C TYR A 95 -0.71 -2.37 -16.20
N THR A 96 -0.12 -1.57 -17.09
CA THR A 96 -0.85 -1.01 -18.23
C THR A 96 -1.41 -2.11 -19.10
N ASN A 97 -2.60 -1.89 -19.66
CA ASN A 97 -3.33 -2.87 -20.46
C ASN A 97 -3.81 -4.13 -19.70
N ALA A 98 -3.62 -4.22 -18.37
CA ALA A 98 -4.20 -5.31 -17.58
C ALA A 98 -5.73 -5.27 -17.50
N GLY A 99 -6.36 -4.18 -17.98
CA GLY A 99 -7.81 -3.99 -17.96
C GLY A 99 -8.32 -3.29 -16.70
N LYS A 100 -7.48 -2.54 -15.98
CA LYS A 100 -7.87 -1.74 -14.79
C LYS A 100 -9.07 -0.85 -15.04
N SER A 101 -9.02 0.04 -16.03
CA SER A 101 -10.13 0.95 -16.32
C SER A 101 -11.38 0.19 -16.80
N THR A 102 -11.22 -0.94 -17.50
CA THR A 102 -12.33 -1.83 -17.87
C THR A 102 -12.97 -2.45 -16.63
N LEU A 103 -12.17 -2.96 -15.69
CA LEU A 103 -12.66 -3.55 -14.44
C LEU A 103 -13.29 -2.48 -13.55
N PHE A 104 -12.66 -1.33 -13.42
CA PHE A 104 -13.16 -0.16 -12.70
C PHE A 104 -14.54 0.24 -13.24
N ASN A 105 -14.66 0.38 -14.56
CA ASN A 105 -15.94 0.67 -15.20
C ASN A 105 -16.93 -0.47 -14.98
N ALA A 106 -16.55 -1.73 -15.14
CA ALA A 106 -17.47 -2.85 -14.92
C ALA A 106 -17.97 -2.94 -13.47
N LEU A 107 -17.13 -2.61 -12.49
CA LEU A 107 -17.50 -2.52 -11.09
C LEU A 107 -18.43 -1.33 -10.82
N ALA A 108 -18.24 -0.20 -11.51
CA ALA A 108 -19.05 1.01 -11.36
C ALA A 108 -20.34 1.04 -12.21
N GLU A 109 -20.36 0.37 -13.36
CA GLU A 109 -21.46 0.26 -14.33
C GLU A 109 -22.57 -0.69 -13.89
N ALA A 110 -22.50 -1.21 -12.66
CA ALA A 110 -23.73 -1.66 -12.01
C ALA A 110 -24.71 -0.50 -11.75
N ASP A 111 -24.33 0.78 -11.99
CA ASP A 111 -25.33 1.86 -12.14
C ASP A 111 -24.98 3.07 -13.02
N VAL A 112 -23.77 3.31 -13.58
CA VAL A 112 -23.56 4.48 -14.48
C VAL A 112 -22.47 4.28 -15.56
N LEU A 113 -22.84 4.57 -16.82
CA LEU A 113 -22.04 4.57 -18.07
C LEU A 113 -20.73 5.39 -18.02
N ALA A 114 -19.67 4.93 -18.71
CA ALA A 114 -18.61 5.82 -19.20
C ALA A 114 -17.92 5.39 -20.50
N GLU A 115 -17.44 6.38 -21.24
CA GLU A 115 -16.81 6.31 -22.56
C GLU A 115 -15.30 5.98 -22.51
N ASN A 116 -14.80 5.34 -23.57
CA ASN A 116 -13.42 4.91 -23.77
C ASN A 116 -12.51 6.02 -24.37
N LYS A 117 -11.34 6.29 -23.78
CA LYS A 117 -10.21 6.98 -24.43
C LYS A 117 -8.87 6.35 -24.03
N LEU A 118 -7.91 6.29 -24.96
CA LEU A 118 -6.52 5.90 -24.67
C LEU A 118 -5.82 7.01 -23.84
N PHE A 119 -5.01 6.62 -22.84
CA PHE A 119 -4.50 7.46 -21.73
C PHE A 119 -5.60 7.93 -20.74
N ALA A 120 -6.49 7.02 -20.34
CA ALA A 120 -7.75 7.34 -19.67
C ALA A 120 -7.65 8.03 -18.30
N THR A 121 -6.62 7.78 -17.49
CA THR A 121 -6.56 8.29 -16.10
C THR A 121 -5.18 8.84 -15.77
N LEU A 122 -4.97 10.11 -16.13
CA LEU A 122 -3.85 10.92 -15.62
C LEU A 122 -4.19 11.55 -14.26
N ASP A 123 -5.48 11.84 -14.05
CA ASP A 123 -6.08 12.21 -12.78
C ASP A 123 -6.86 10.99 -12.23
N PRO A 124 -6.77 10.69 -10.93
CA PRO A 124 -7.51 9.58 -10.34
C PRO A 124 -9.02 9.83 -10.44
N VAL A 125 -9.77 8.83 -10.93
CA VAL A 125 -11.23 8.89 -11.00
C VAL A 125 -11.79 8.03 -9.88
N THR A 126 -12.51 8.64 -8.95
CA THR A 126 -13.15 7.93 -7.84
C THR A 126 -14.64 7.76 -8.09
N ARG A 127 -15.16 6.56 -7.85
CA ARG A 127 -16.59 6.22 -7.95
C ARG A 127 -17.07 5.52 -6.69
N HIS A 128 -18.32 5.80 -6.33
CA HIS A 128 -19.02 5.08 -5.27
C HIS A 128 -19.58 3.77 -5.84
N ILE A 129 -19.39 2.67 -5.11
CA ILE A 129 -20.00 1.37 -5.42
C ILE A 129 -20.59 0.77 -4.14
N VAL A 130 -21.59 -0.10 -4.33
CA VAL A 130 -22.22 -0.86 -3.25
C VAL A 130 -21.82 -2.34 -3.39
N LEU A 131 -21.25 -2.89 -2.33
CA LEU A 131 -20.89 -4.30 -2.20
C LEU A 131 -22.08 -5.12 -1.68
N PRO A 132 -22.03 -6.46 -1.79
CA PRO A 132 -22.98 -7.34 -1.13
C PRO A 132 -23.16 -7.00 0.35
N GLY A 133 -24.39 -7.09 0.85
CA GLY A 133 -24.71 -6.66 2.22
C GLY A 133 -24.91 -5.14 2.38
N ASN A 134 -25.02 -4.40 1.28
CA ASN A 134 -25.27 -2.95 1.23
C ASN A 134 -24.11 -2.09 1.76
N GLN A 135 -22.91 -2.68 1.87
CA GLN A 135 -21.71 -1.98 2.31
C GLN A 135 -21.23 -1.01 1.22
N GLU A 136 -21.01 0.25 1.58
CA GLU A 136 -20.51 1.29 0.67
C GLU A 136 -18.99 1.31 0.63
N VAL A 137 -18.41 1.39 -0.57
CA VAL A 137 -16.97 1.63 -0.78
C VAL A 137 -16.78 2.66 -1.91
N LEU A 138 -15.66 3.39 -1.85
CA LEU A 138 -15.16 4.20 -2.94
C LEU A 138 -14.08 3.42 -3.67
N VAL A 139 -14.15 3.38 -4.98
CA VAL A 139 -13.10 2.79 -5.83
C VAL A 139 -12.45 3.90 -6.62
N THR A 140 -11.12 3.90 -6.68
CA THR A 140 -10.34 4.89 -7.42
C THR A 140 -9.51 4.19 -8.50
N ASP A 141 -9.72 4.57 -9.76
CA ASP A 141 -8.84 4.14 -10.86
C ASP A 141 -7.53 4.92 -10.78
N THR A 142 -6.41 4.20 -10.81
CA THR A 142 -5.07 4.80 -10.70
C THR A 142 -4.29 4.64 -11.99
N VAL A 143 -3.22 5.44 -12.12
CA VAL A 143 -2.31 5.35 -13.26
C VAL A 143 -1.72 3.95 -13.33
N GLY A 144 -1.78 3.34 -14.52
CA GLY A 144 -1.18 2.02 -14.73
C GLY A 144 0.33 2.00 -14.67
N PHE A 145 0.89 0.94 -14.08
CA PHE A 145 2.33 0.72 -14.03
C PHE A 145 2.86 0.25 -15.40
N ILE A 146 4.06 0.70 -15.76
CA ILE A 146 4.77 0.30 -16.99
C ILE A 146 6.15 -0.22 -16.57
N GLN A 147 6.70 -1.21 -17.27
CA GLN A 147 8.07 -1.71 -17.03
C GLN A 147 9.04 -0.54 -17.13
N LYS A 148 9.95 -0.49 -16.14
CA LYS A 148 11.04 0.47 -16.10
C LYS A 148 10.53 1.90 -16.26
N LEU A 149 9.63 2.32 -15.36
CA LEU A 149 9.33 3.73 -15.19
C LEU A 149 10.65 4.49 -15.02
N PRO A 150 10.97 5.45 -15.90
CA PRO A 150 12.15 6.28 -15.73
C PRO A 150 12.10 6.91 -14.33
N THR A 151 13.18 6.82 -13.56
CA THR A 151 13.24 7.33 -12.17
C THR A 151 12.81 8.80 -12.03
N LYS A 152 12.97 9.59 -13.10
CA LYS A 152 12.49 10.98 -13.19
C LYS A 152 10.96 11.11 -13.24
N LEU A 153 10.27 10.13 -13.82
CA LEU A 153 8.80 10.10 -13.90
C LEU A 153 8.17 9.58 -12.61
N ILE A 154 8.85 8.72 -11.84
CA ILE A 154 8.36 8.27 -10.52
C ILE A 154 8.09 9.46 -9.59
N ALA A 155 8.94 10.49 -9.62
CA ALA A 155 8.74 11.70 -8.83
C ALA A 155 7.49 12.51 -9.27
N ALA A 156 7.18 12.51 -10.57
CA ALA A 156 5.99 13.17 -11.12
C ALA A 156 4.70 12.37 -10.85
N PHE A 157 4.78 11.03 -10.90
CA PHE A 157 3.66 10.14 -10.58
C PHE A 157 3.46 9.91 -9.08
N ARG A 158 4.43 10.27 -8.23
CA ARG A 158 4.30 10.12 -6.77
C ARG A 158 3.08 10.85 -6.22
N ALA A 159 2.79 12.05 -6.73
CA ALA A 159 1.59 12.80 -6.34
C ALA A 159 0.30 12.09 -6.79
N THR A 160 0.29 11.49 -7.98
CA THR A 160 -0.87 10.73 -8.49
C THR A 160 -0.99 9.32 -7.91
N LEU A 161 0.08 8.80 -7.29
CA LEU A 161 0.13 7.51 -6.60
C LEU A 161 -0.02 7.67 -5.08
N GLU A 162 -0.18 8.90 -4.59
CA GLU A 162 -0.44 9.17 -3.17
C GLU A 162 -1.78 8.54 -2.73
N GLU A 163 -2.77 8.51 -3.63
CA GLU A 163 -4.02 7.76 -3.46
C GLU A 163 -3.79 6.26 -3.14
N VAL A 164 -2.77 5.64 -3.74
CA VAL A 164 -2.41 4.24 -3.46
C VAL A 164 -1.90 4.09 -2.02
N VAL A 165 -1.13 5.07 -1.52
CA VAL A 165 -0.61 5.10 -0.14
C VAL A 165 -1.71 5.40 0.88
N ASP A 166 -2.78 6.05 0.43
CA ASP A 166 -3.89 6.51 1.23
C ASP A 166 -5.11 5.58 1.25
N ALA A 167 -5.23 4.67 0.28
CA ALA A 167 -6.31 3.69 0.22
C ALA A 167 -6.38 2.74 1.44
N ASP A 168 -7.56 2.22 1.74
CA ASP A 168 -7.75 1.22 2.79
C ASP A 168 -7.43 -0.20 2.28
N MET A 169 -7.55 -0.42 0.97
CA MET A 169 -7.24 -1.68 0.30
C MET A 169 -6.74 -1.46 -1.13
N LEU A 170 -5.92 -2.39 -1.63
CA LEU A 170 -5.51 -2.45 -3.03
C LEU A 170 -6.30 -3.54 -3.78
N LEU A 171 -6.83 -3.19 -4.95
CA LEU A 171 -7.34 -4.13 -5.93
C LEU A 171 -6.33 -4.25 -7.06
N GLU A 172 -5.51 -5.30 -7.05
CA GLU A 172 -4.50 -5.55 -8.08
C GLU A 172 -5.14 -6.26 -9.28
N VAL A 173 -5.00 -5.69 -10.47
CA VAL A 173 -5.48 -6.29 -11.73
C VAL A 173 -4.30 -6.89 -12.48
N VAL A 174 -4.35 -8.20 -12.70
CA VAL A 174 -3.34 -8.98 -13.41
C VAL A 174 -3.97 -9.51 -14.70
N ASP A 175 -3.28 -9.37 -15.82
CA ASP A 175 -3.69 -9.95 -17.10
C ASP A 175 -3.24 -11.42 -17.17
N THR A 176 -4.16 -12.36 -17.02
CA THR A 176 -3.83 -13.80 -17.03
C THR A 176 -3.45 -14.31 -18.41
N SER A 177 -3.86 -13.63 -19.47
CA SER A 177 -3.55 -14.02 -20.86
C SER A 177 -2.12 -13.66 -21.29
N HIS A 178 -1.44 -12.83 -20.50
CA HIS A 178 -0.12 -12.33 -20.85
C HIS A 178 0.98 -13.28 -20.35
N GLU A 179 1.92 -13.64 -21.24
CA GLU A 179 3.07 -14.51 -20.93
C GLU A 179 3.92 -14.07 -19.72
N ASN A 180 3.94 -12.76 -19.43
CA ASN A 180 4.75 -12.16 -18.38
C ASN A 180 3.89 -11.70 -17.19
N ALA A 181 2.69 -12.28 -16.99
CA ALA A 181 1.78 -11.89 -15.92
C ALA A 181 2.44 -11.91 -14.53
N ILE A 182 3.22 -12.95 -14.26
CA ILE A 182 3.96 -13.11 -12.99
C ILE A 182 4.98 -11.98 -12.83
N GLU A 183 5.85 -11.76 -13.83
CA GLU A 183 6.86 -10.69 -13.79
C GLU A 183 6.23 -9.29 -13.67
N GLN A 184 5.07 -9.08 -14.28
CA GLN A 184 4.32 -7.84 -14.15
C GLN A 184 3.81 -7.66 -12.72
N SER A 185 3.24 -8.69 -12.10
CA SER A 185 2.81 -8.64 -10.70
C SER A 185 3.99 -8.42 -9.75
N GLU A 186 5.14 -9.06 -10.00
CA GLU A 186 6.38 -8.79 -9.25
C GLU A 186 6.82 -7.32 -9.38
N THR A 187 6.79 -6.77 -10.60
CA THR A 187 7.09 -5.35 -10.83
C THR A 187 6.14 -4.43 -10.07
N VAL A 188 4.85 -4.78 -10.01
CA VAL A 188 3.86 -4.05 -9.19
C VAL A 188 4.23 -4.10 -7.70
N ASN A 189 4.60 -5.27 -7.19
CA ASN A 189 5.05 -5.43 -5.81
C ASN A 189 6.29 -4.58 -5.49
N GLU A 190 7.27 -4.51 -6.39
CA GLU A 190 8.46 -3.66 -6.23
C GLU A 190 8.07 -2.17 -6.11
N ILE A 191 7.20 -1.69 -7.00
CA ILE A 191 6.73 -0.29 -6.99
C ILE A 191 5.94 0.00 -5.72
N LEU A 192 5.05 -0.90 -5.29
CA LEU A 192 4.32 -0.76 -4.03
C LEU A 192 5.28 -0.72 -2.83
N GLY A 193 6.40 -1.46 -2.89
CA GLY A 193 7.47 -1.40 -1.90
C GLY A 193 8.15 -0.03 -1.85
N GLU A 194 8.43 0.58 -3.00
CA GLU A 194 9.00 1.94 -3.07
C GLU A 194 8.03 3.03 -2.57
N LEU A 195 6.73 2.78 -2.65
CA LEU A 195 5.66 3.65 -2.15
C LEU A 195 5.32 3.41 -0.67
N GLU A 196 5.91 2.40 -0.02
CA GLU A 196 5.59 1.98 1.34
C GLU A 196 4.10 1.59 1.49
N ALA A 197 3.55 0.88 0.50
CA ALA A 197 2.15 0.49 0.43
C ALA A 197 1.95 -1.05 0.46
N THR A 198 2.99 -1.81 0.82
CA THR A 198 2.98 -3.29 0.84
C THR A 198 2.24 -3.90 2.03
N ASP A 199 1.98 -3.11 3.08
CA ASP A 199 1.26 -3.50 4.29
C ASP A 199 -0.27 -3.55 4.11
N LYS A 200 -0.76 -3.05 2.97
CA LYS A 200 -2.19 -2.89 2.73
C LYS A 200 -2.86 -4.23 2.43
N PRO A 201 -4.11 -4.44 2.91
CA PRO A 201 -4.94 -5.52 2.45
C PRO A 201 -5.06 -5.49 0.92
N ARG A 202 -5.03 -6.68 0.31
CA ARG A 202 -5.02 -6.82 -1.14
C ARG A 202 -5.95 -7.93 -1.60
N VAL A 203 -6.65 -7.65 -2.69
CA VAL A 203 -7.39 -8.62 -3.52
C VAL A 203 -6.81 -8.56 -4.92
N THR A 204 -6.63 -9.72 -5.54
CA THR A 204 -6.09 -9.81 -6.91
C THR A 204 -7.19 -10.23 -7.88
N ALA A 205 -7.56 -9.35 -8.80
CA ALA A 205 -8.41 -9.67 -9.94
C ALA A 205 -7.55 -10.27 -11.06
N LEU A 206 -7.65 -11.59 -11.24
CA LEU A 206 -7.04 -12.33 -12.33
C LEU A 206 -7.91 -12.13 -13.58
N ASN A 207 -7.63 -11.07 -14.32
CA ASN A 207 -8.48 -10.54 -15.38
C ASN A 207 -8.14 -11.14 -16.75
N LYS A 208 -9.13 -11.11 -17.65
CA LYS A 208 -9.09 -11.65 -19.03
C LYS A 208 -9.14 -13.17 -19.11
N ILE A 209 -9.88 -13.81 -18.20
CA ILE A 209 -10.14 -15.26 -18.27
C ILE A 209 -10.85 -15.68 -19.57
N ASP A 210 -11.54 -14.76 -20.23
CA ASP A 210 -12.20 -14.96 -21.52
C ASP A 210 -11.21 -15.24 -22.68
N LEU A 211 -9.92 -14.98 -22.47
CA LEU A 211 -8.86 -15.25 -23.43
C LEU A 211 -8.10 -16.54 -23.13
N LEU A 212 -8.45 -17.25 -22.05
CA LEU A 212 -7.83 -18.53 -21.70
C LEU A 212 -8.60 -19.69 -22.34
N ASP A 213 -7.86 -20.69 -22.82
CA ASP A 213 -8.46 -21.91 -23.39
C ASP A 213 -9.17 -22.73 -22.30
N ASP A 214 -8.59 -22.78 -21.09
CA ASP A 214 -9.20 -23.37 -19.90
C ASP A 214 -8.91 -22.50 -18.66
N PRO A 215 -9.89 -21.71 -18.18
CA PRO A 215 -9.75 -20.90 -16.97
C PRO A 215 -9.51 -21.71 -15.69
N ASP A 216 -9.89 -22.99 -15.65
CA ASP A 216 -9.74 -23.83 -14.44
C ASP A 216 -8.28 -24.27 -14.21
N GLU A 217 -7.41 -24.11 -15.20
CA GLU A 217 -5.96 -24.36 -15.08
C GLU A 217 -5.19 -23.23 -14.37
N LEU A 218 -5.85 -22.11 -14.06
CA LEU A 218 -5.23 -21.01 -13.33
C LEU A 218 -4.79 -21.45 -11.93
N ASP A 219 -3.48 -21.46 -11.69
CA ASP A 219 -2.92 -21.71 -10.37
C ASP A 219 -3.12 -20.51 -9.44
N LEU A 220 -4.26 -20.52 -8.73
CA LEU A 220 -4.62 -19.49 -7.75
C LEU A 220 -3.66 -19.45 -6.56
N SER A 221 -2.86 -20.49 -6.31
CA SER A 221 -1.93 -20.52 -5.18
C SER A 221 -0.80 -19.48 -5.31
N LEU A 222 -0.54 -19.02 -6.54
CA LEU A 222 0.42 -17.96 -6.84
C LEU A 222 -0.07 -16.58 -6.41
N TYR A 223 -1.39 -16.41 -6.20
CA TYR A 223 -2.02 -15.11 -5.95
C TYR A 223 -2.94 -15.17 -4.71
N PRO A 224 -2.48 -14.72 -3.53
CA PRO A 224 -3.33 -14.66 -2.34
C PRO A 224 -4.56 -13.77 -2.55
N ASN A 225 -5.72 -14.18 -2.02
CA ASN A 225 -7.00 -13.47 -2.17
C ASN A 225 -7.35 -13.16 -3.64
N SER A 226 -7.05 -14.08 -4.57
CA SER A 226 -7.35 -13.88 -5.98
C SER A 226 -8.76 -14.30 -6.37
N VAL A 227 -9.32 -13.62 -7.37
CA VAL A 227 -10.57 -13.98 -8.03
C VAL A 227 -10.37 -13.94 -9.55
N PRO A 228 -10.60 -15.05 -10.27
CA PRO A 228 -10.68 -15.07 -11.73
C PRO A 228 -11.86 -14.22 -12.23
N VAL A 229 -11.60 -13.30 -13.15
CA VAL A 229 -12.63 -12.41 -13.71
C VAL A 229 -12.43 -12.16 -15.20
N SER A 230 -13.52 -11.88 -15.90
CA SER A 230 -13.47 -11.16 -17.18
C SER A 230 -14.17 -9.83 -16.98
N ALA A 231 -13.39 -8.75 -16.89
CA ALA A 231 -13.96 -7.40 -16.85
C ALA A 231 -14.76 -7.06 -18.11
N LEU A 232 -14.37 -7.63 -19.26
CA LEU A 232 -15.03 -7.41 -20.54
C LEU A 232 -16.38 -8.13 -20.61
N GLN A 233 -16.42 -9.40 -20.24
CA GLN A 233 -17.65 -10.21 -20.23
C GLN A 233 -18.49 -10.05 -18.97
N LYS A 234 -17.99 -9.29 -17.98
CA LYS A 234 -18.59 -9.09 -16.66
C LYS A 234 -18.73 -10.39 -15.85
N GLU A 235 -17.85 -11.35 -16.10
CA GLU A 235 -17.78 -12.64 -15.40
C GLU A 235 -16.92 -12.54 -14.13
N GLY A 236 -17.30 -13.26 -13.07
CA GLY A 236 -16.57 -13.28 -11.80
C GLY A 236 -16.70 -12.01 -10.94
N LEU A 237 -17.37 -10.95 -11.42
CA LEU A 237 -17.49 -9.67 -10.70
C LEU A 237 -18.24 -9.78 -9.37
N GLY A 238 -19.22 -10.68 -9.26
CA GLY A 238 -19.94 -10.95 -8.00
C GLY A 238 -19.00 -11.49 -6.92
N ALA A 239 -18.28 -12.57 -7.25
CA ALA A 239 -17.27 -13.16 -6.37
C ALA A 239 -16.15 -12.15 -6.02
N LEU A 240 -15.77 -11.29 -6.97
CA LEU A 240 -14.80 -10.23 -6.72
C LEU A 240 -15.32 -9.23 -5.68
N ARG A 241 -16.58 -8.80 -5.78
CA ARG A 241 -17.20 -7.89 -4.80
C ARG A 241 -17.29 -8.52 -3.41
N GLU A 242 -17.66 -9.80 -3.33
CA GLU A 242 -17.70 -10.55 -2.07
C GLU A 242 -16.30 -10.62 -1.44
N LYS A 243 -15.27 -10.92 -2.24
CA LYS A 243 -13.88 -10.98 -1.76
C LYS A 243 -13.39 -9.61 -1.29
N ILE A 244 -13.73 -8.52 -2.00
CA ILE A 244 -13.42 -7.14 -1.57
C ILE A 244 -14.06 -6.87 -0.20
N ALA A 245 -15.35 -7.21 -0.01
CA ALA A 245 -16.06 -7.00 1.26
C ALA A 245 -15.40 -7.78 2.41
N GLU A 246 -15.10 -9.06 2.18
CA GLU A 246 -14.46 -9.95 3.16
C GLU A 246 -13.09 -9.44 3.61
N VAL A 247 -12.25 -9.04 2.66
CA VAL A 247 -10.89 -8.56 2.96
C VAL A 247 -10.94 -7.21 3.70
N LEU A 248 -11.84 -6.29 3.31
CA LEU A 248 -12.05 -5.05 4.07
C LEU A 248 -12.49 -5.33 5.52
N ALA A 249 -13.40 -6.29 5.69
CA ALA A 249 -13.92 -6.68 6.99
C ALA A 249 -12.87 -7.34 7.91
N SER A 250 -11.76 -7.85 7.38
CA SER A 250 -10.67 -8.44 8.18
C SER A 250 -9.98 -7.43 9.11
N SER A 251 -10.07 -6.13 8.79
CA SER A 251 -9.52 -5.04 9.59
C SER A 251 -10.51 -4.44 10.61
N MET A 252 -11.75 -4.92 10.62
CA MET A 252 -12.85 -4.42 11.44
C MET A 252 -12.97 -5.19 12.76
N GLU A 253 -13.64 -4.59 13.75
CA GLU A 253 -13.90 -5.22 15.04
C GLU A 253 -15.17 -6.06 15.00
N ALA A 254 -15.07 -7.33 15.39
CA ALA A 254 -16.21 -8.22 15.49
C ALA A 254 -17.12 -7.85 16.67
N VAL A 255 -18.43 -7.83 16.43
CA VAL A 255 -19.46 -7.47 17.40
C VAL A 255 -20.67 -8.38 17.29
N GLN A 256 -21.36 -8.55 18.41
CA GLN A 256 -22.68 -9.16 18.48
C GLN A 256 -23.59 -8.15 19.18
N ILE A 257 -24.64 -7.72 18.50
CA ILE A 257 -25.51 -6.64 18.98
C ILE A 257 -26.98 -7.00 18.82
N LEU A 258 -27.79 -6.57 19.78
CA LEU A 258 -29.25 -6.60 19.67
C LEU A 258 -29.76 -5.16 19.60
N LEU A 259 -30.19 -4.75 18.41
CA LEU A 259 -30.70 -3.41 18.15
C LEU A 259 -32.23 -3.39 18.26
N PRO A 260 -32.82 -2.59 19.17
CA PRO A 260 -34.28 -2.45 19.23
C PRO A 260 -34.85 -1.92 17.91
N PHE A 261 -36.09 -2.25 17.58
CA PHE A 261 -36.75 -1.77 16.34
C PHE A 261 -36.84 -0.23 16.25
N THR A 262 -36.71 0.48 17.37
CA THR A 262 -36.64 1.95 17.40
C THR A 262 -35.31 2.50 16.88
N ARG A 263 -34.28 1.67 16.74
CA ARG A 263 -32.93 2.03 16.28
C ARG A 263 -32.64 1.52 14.86
N GLY A 264 -33.62 1.65 13.96
CA GLY A 264 -33.43 1.34 12.54
C GLY A 264 -32.29 2.17 11.89
N ASP A 265 -32.01 3.36 12.42
CA ASP A 265 -30.86 4.19 12.05
C ASP A 265 -29.52 3.47 12.22
N LEU A 266 -29.37 2.71 13.31
CA LEU A 266 -28.15 1.95 13.59
C LEU A 266 -28.07 0.65 12.77
N VAL A 267 -29.21 0.02 12.46
CA VAL A 267 -29.24 -1.14 11.55
C VAL A 267 -28.77 -0.72 10.16
N GLU A 268 -29.32 0.36 9.62
CA GLU A 268 -28.92 0.90 8.32
C GLU A 268 -27.44 1.30 8.31
N LEU A 269 -26.97 1.98 9.37
CA LEU A 269 -25.56 2.34 9.51
C LEU A 269 -24.65 1.11 9.52
N PHE A 270 -25.06 0.02 10.19
CA PHE A 270 -24.33 -1.24 10.21
C PHE A 270 -24.23 -1.85 8.81
N HIS A 271 -25.34 -1.92 8.07
CA HIS A 271 -25.34 -2.44 6.70
C HIS A 271 -24.46 -1.60 5.78
N ARG A 272 -24.52 -0.27 5.89
CA ARG A 272 -23.77 0.64 5.00
C ARG A 272 -22.27 0.67 5.28
N ARG A 273 -21.84 0.51 6.53
CA ARG A 273 -20.44 0.74 6.94
C ARG A 273 -19.76 -0.45 7.59
N GLY A 274 -20.53 -1.43 8.05
CA GLY A 274 -20.05 -2.69 8.59
C GLY A 274 -20.11 -3.81 7.58
N TYR A 275 -19.85 -5.01 8.08
CA TYR A 275 -19.94 -6.27 7.37
C TYR A 275 -20.82 -7.21 8.19
N VAL A 276 -21.93 -7.67 7.63
CA VAL A 276 -22.87 -8.57 8.32
C VAL A 276 -22.46 -10.01 8.07
N ASP A 277 -22.09 -10.73 9.14
CA ASP A 277 -21.85 -12.17 9.09
C ASP A 277 -23.21 -12.93 9.20
N SER A 278 -24.10 -12.48 10.09
CA SER A 278 -25.47 -12.98 10.18
C SER A 278 -26.44 -11.94 10.78
N GLU A 279 -27.72 -12.03 10.41
CA GLU A 279 -28.80 -11.18 10.91
C GLU A 279 -30.04 -12.02 11.19
N GLU A 280 -30.64 -11.81 12.37
CA GLU A 280 -31.87 -12.49 12.79
C GLU A 280 -32.85 -11.48 13.40
N HIS A 281 -34.13 -11.57 13.04
CA HIS A 281 -35.18 -10.79 13.68
C HIS A 281 -35.66 -11.50 14.94
N ALA A 282 -35.31 -10.94 16.10
CA ALA A 282 -35.74 -11.40 17.42
C ALA A 282 -37.01 -10.67 17.87
N ALA A 283 -37.61 -11.14 18.98
CA ALA A 283 -38.83 -10.53 19.53
C ALA A 283 -38.62 -9.08 20.01
N GLU A 284 -37.40 -8.74 20.45
CA GLU A 284 -37.06 -7.46 21.06
C GLU A 284 -36.32 -6.51 20.11
N GLY A 285 -35.95 -6.96 18.91
CA GLY A 285 -35.19 -6.18 17.94
C GLY A 285 -34.51 -7.04 16.86
N THR A 286 -33.56 -6.43 16.15
CA THR A 286 -32.71 -7.10 15.16
C THR A 286 -31.40 -7.50 15.82
N PHE A 287 -31.09 -8.80 15.82
CA PHE A 287 -29.82 -9.33 16.28
C PHE A 287 -28.85 -9.41 15.10
N ILE A 288 -27.68 -8.79 15.24
CA ILE A 288 -26.66 -8.75 14.20
C ILE A 288 -25.35 -9.29 14.75
N VAL A 289 -24.78 -10.27 14.05
CA VAL A 289 -23.39 -10.69 14.21
C VAL A 289 -22.64 -10.18 13.00
N GLY A 290 -21.55 -9.46 13.23
CA GLY A 290 -20.79 -8.90 12.13
C GLY A 290 -19.56 -8.17 12.60
N ARG A 291 -19.01 -7.34 11.72
CA ARG A 291 -17.82 -6.55 11.98
C ARG A 291 -18.07 -5.09 11.63
N ILE A 292 -17.54 -4.19 12.43
CA ILE A 292 -17.70 -2.75 12.23
C ILE A 292 -16.35 -2.04 12.34
N PRO A 293 -16.19 -0.89 11.66
CA PRO A 293 -15.07 -0.01 11.90
C PRO A 293 -14.98 0.35 13.39
N ARG A 294 -13.76 0.36 13.93
CA ARG A 294 -13.49 0.66 15.36
C ARG A 294 -14.09 1.99 15.82
N SER A 295 -14.22 2.97 14.94
CA SER A 295 -14.84 4.26 15.24
C SER A 295 -16.35 4.18 15.48
N LEU A 296 -17.01 3.22 14.84
CA LEU A 296 -18.44 3.02 15.03
C LEU A 296 -18.74 2.24 16.31
N TYR A 297 -17.74 1.53 16.86
CA TYR A 297 -17.88 0.73 18.07
C TYR A 297 -18.60 1.47 19.19
N GLY A 298 -18.27 2.75 19.41
CA GLY A 298 -18.89 3.59 20.45
C GLY A 298 -20.41 3.73 20.34
N TYR A 299 -20.99 3.74 19.14
CA TYR A 299 -22.44 3.80 18.94
C TYR A 299 -23.15 2.51 19.35
N TYR A 300 -22.43 1.39 19.30
CA TYR A 300 -22.98 0.06 19.53
C TYR A 300 -22.75 -0.48 20.94
N ILE A 301 -21.88 0.15 21.75
CA ILE A 301 -21.60 -0.25 23.15
C ILE A 301 -22.86 -0.57 23.96
N PRO A 302 -23.93 0.26 23.94
CA PRO A 302 -25.14 0.00 24.74
C PRO A 302 -25.91 -1.26 24.34
N TYR A 303 -25.62 -1.80 23.15
CA TYR A 303 -26.36 -2.89 22.51
C TYR A 303 -25.54 -4.18 22.39
N LEU A 304 -24.29 -4.18 22.87
CA LEU A 304 -23.42 -5.35 22.83
C LEU A 304 -24.02 -6.47 23.69
N GLU A 305 -24.28 -7.62 23.07
CA GLU A 305 -24.56 -8.84 23.81
C GLU A 305 -23.25 -9.56 24.14
N MET A 306 -22.98 -9.77 25.42
CA MET A 306 -21.98 -10.77 25.84
C MET A 306 -22.60 -12.17 25.73
N ARG A 307 -22.80 -12.69 24.53
CA ARG A 307 -22.97 -14.12 24.34
C ARG A 307 -21.62 -14.74 24.02
N ALA A 308 -21.14 -15.62 24.91
CA ALA A 308 -20.02 -16.50 24.60
C ALA A 308 -20.33 -17.24 23.29
N PRO A 309 -19.33 -17.52 22.43
CA PRO A 309 -19.57 -18.25 21.21
C PRO A 309 -19.96 -19.68 21.58
N ASP A 310 -21.26 -19.96 21.60
CA ASP A 310 -21.77 -21.32 21.72
C ASP A 310 -21.59 -21.97 20.34
N VAL A 311 -20.34 -22.35 20.05
CA VAL A 311 -20.00 -23.28 18.98
C VAL A 311 -20.57 -24.64 19.38
N ARG A 312 -21.90 -24.80 19.22
CA ARG A 312 -22.50 -26.11 19.17
C ARG A 312 -22.20 -26.71 17.82
N THR A 313 -21.04 -27.35 17.78
CA THR A 313 -20.76 -28.61 17.10
C THR A 313 -22.06 -29.33 16.68
N LYS A 314 -22.50 -29.10 15.44
CA LYS A 314 -23.33 -30.08 14.73
C LYS A 314 -22.40 -31.07 14.06
N ILE A 315 -21.81 -31.93 14.90
CA ILE A 315 -21.52 -33.32 14.52
C ILE A 315 -22.84 -34.07 14.65
N THR A 316 -23.01 -35.10 13.81
CA THR A 316 -24.12 -36.09 13.70
C THR A 316 -25.34 -35.58 12.92
N GLN A 317 -25.77 -36.21 11.82
CA GLN A 317 -25.62 -37.59 11.32
C GLN A 317 -25.37 -37.61 9.80
#